data_AF-A0A7C5X847-F1
#
_entry.id   AF-A0A7C5X847-F1
#
_cell.length_a   1.000
_cell.length_b   1.000
_cell.length_c   1.000
_cell.angle_alpha   90.00
_cell.angle_beta   90.00
_cell.angle_gamma   90.00
#
_symmetry.space_group_name_H-M   'P 1'
#
loop_
_entity.id
_entity.type
_entity.pdbx_description
1 polymer ?
#
loop_
_entity_poly.entity_id
_entity_poly.type
_entity_poly.pdbx_seq_one_letter_code
_entity_poly.pdbx_strand_id
1 'polypeptide(L)'
;MEAIDIDKAEAVANVLKSVGVKRDSYLDPRFYPPPDDPAEDQLAYFVAMVAIDHRTSLWEPFEGVVGGEFFHGADALYRLGRLAYSRGFFKAEKLAQLTPSEAEPLLSIGGRWVWDFHIRVLLLRDVGKKALRNGGFERLVLRDSLKSLKEALKQMRAYEDPVEKKALLLAKFLDGRKLARFKDLGEADVPVDNHLSRIAYRLGIVDINYDFLESEAEVTREEDVRLRELVKTAWRIVAKLADLHPFALDDHLWSFGRKICTRENPRCDVCPLREVCKAHALQRYPPEHLYLTTWYY
;
A
#
# COMPACT_ATOMS: atom_id res chain seq x y z
N MET A 1 20.69 18.27 2.21
CA MET A 1 19.83 18.80 1.14
C MET A 1 19.09 17.61 0.58
N GLU A 2 17.78 17.66 0.48
CA GLU A 2 17.00 16.54 -0.06
C GLU A 2 16.72 16.80 -1.54
N ALA A 3 17.17 15.89 -2.40
CA ALA A 3 17.09 16.07 -3.84
C ALA A 3 16.85 14.73 -4.54
N ILE A 4 16.35 14.79 -5.77
CA ILE A 4 16.28 13.62 -6.65
C ILE A 4 17.59 13.54 -7.43
N ASP A 5 18.23 12.37 -7.40
CA ASP A 5 19.42 12.08 -8.21
C ASP A 5 18.99 11.39 -9.51
N ILE A 6 19.08 12.11 -10.62
CA ILE A 6 18.62 11.66 -11.93
C ILE A 6 19.52 10.56 -12.50
N ASP A 7 20.84 10.65 -12.30
CA ASP A 7 21.79 9.65 -12.79
C ASP A 7 21.55 8.31 -12.06
N LYS A 8 21.29 8.37 -10.74
CA LYS A 8 20.85 7.20 -9.97
C LYS A 8 19.51 6.66 -10.46
N ALA A 9 18.54 7.53 -10.75
CA ALA A 9 17.25 7.11 -11.27
C ALA A 9 17.38 6.37 -12.61
N GLU A 10 18.24 6.85 -13.52
CA GLU A 10 18.52 6.20 -14.80
C GLU A 10 19.22 4.85 -14.61
N ALA A 11 20.24 4.78 -13.74
CA ALA A 11 20.93 3.52 -13.43
C ALA A 11 19.97 2.46 -12.88
N VAL A 12 19.07 2.84 -11.96
CA VAL A 12 18.03 1.95 -11.41
C VAL A 12 17.03 1.52 -12.50
N ALA A 13 16.56 2.46 -13.33
CA ALA A 13 15.64 2.16 -14.42
C ALA A 13 16.22 1.14 -15.41
N ASN A 14 17.50 1.26 -15.75
CA ASN A 14 18.17 0.32 -16.65
C ASN A 14 18.24 -1.10 -16.09
N VAL A 15 18.44 -1.25 -14.77
CA VAL A 15 18.36 -2.57 -14.12
C VAL A 15 16.92 -3.10 -14.17
N LEU A 16 15.92 -2.29 -13.81
CA LEU A 16 14.52 -2.72 -13.77
C LEU A 16 13.98 -3.21 -15.11
N LYS A 17 14.46 -2.66 -16.24
CA LYS A 17 14.16 -3.17 -17.60
C LYS A 17 14.51 -4.64 -17.78
N SER A 18 15.53 -5.14 -17.08
CA SER A 18 16.00 -6.53 -17.20
C SER A 18 15.38 -7.50 -16.19
N VAL A 19 14.74 -7.02 -15.12
CA VAL A 19 14.20 -7.85 -14.02
C VAL A 19 12.81 -8.43 -14.33
N GLY A 20 12.18 -8.02 -15.44
CA GLY A 20 10.90 -8.57 -15.88
C GLY A 20 9.74 -8.20 -14.95
N VAL A 21 9.63 -6.92 -14.59
CA VAL A 21 8.55 -6.38 -13.75
C VAL A 21 7.19 -6.68 -14.38
N LYS A 22 6.30 -7.28 -13.58
CA LYS A 22 4.94 -7.66 -14.00
C LYS A 22 3.93 -7.14 -13.01
N ARG A 23 2.75 -6.82 -13.54
CA ARG A 23 1.59 -6.41 -12.77
C ARG A 23 0.83 -7.64 -12.27
N ASP A 24 0.33 -7.59 -11.05
CA ASP A 24 -0.58 -8.60 -10.52
C ASP A 24 -2.01 -8.40 -11.07
N SER A 25 -2.74 -9.52 -11.15
CA SER A 25 -4.15 -9.60 -11.53
C SER A 25 -5.09 -9.66 -10.31
N TYR A 26 -4.53 -9.86 -9.11
CA TYR A 26 -5.26 -9.95 -7.84
C TYR A 26 -6.36 -11.03 -7.87
N LEU A 27 -6.04 -12.17 -8.47
CA LEU A 27 -6.97 -13.31 -8.64
C LEU A 27 -6.77 -14.42 -7.60
N ASP A 28 -5.77 -14.32 -6.73
CA ASP A 28 -5.50 -15.35 -5.72
C ASP A 28 -6.71 -15.52 -4.77
N PRO A 29 -7.39 -16.68 -4.80
CA PRO A 29 -8.62 -16.88 -4.03
C PRO A 29 -8.38 -16.96 -2.53
N ARG A 30 -7.12 -17.08 -2.08
CA ARG A 30 -6.75 -16.99 -0.66
C ARG A 30 -6.98 -15.59 -0.09
N PHE A 31 -6.87 -14.56 -0.94
CA PHE A 31 -6.90 -13.17 -0.53
C PHE A 31 -8.10 -12.42 -1.09
N TYR A 32 -8.53 -12.69 -2.32
CA TYR A 32 -9.47 -11.81 -3.02
C TYR A 32 -10.82 -12.47 -3.33
N PRO A 33 -11.90 -11.69 -3.46
CA PRO A 33 -13.19 -12.19 -3.92
C PRO A 33 -13.12 -12.89 -5.29
N PRO A 34 -13.99 -13.87 -5.54
CA PRO A 34 -14.26 -14.38 -6.89
C PRO A 34 -14.52 -13.25 -7.90
N PRO A 35 -13.96 -13.32 -9.13
CA PRO A 35 -14.11 -12.28 -10.14
C PRO A 35 -15.50 -12.17 -10.75
N ASP A 36 -16.30 -13.22 -10.63
CA ASP A 36 -17.68 -13.34 -11.08
C ASP A 36 -18.72 -12.87 -10.04
N ASP A 37 -18.29 -12.57 -8.81
CA ASP A 37 -19.19 -12.00 -7.80
C ASP A 37 -19.68 -10.59 -8.20
N PRO A 38 -20.83 -10.13 -7.67
CA PRO A 38 -21.37 -8.80 -7.98
C PRO A 38 -20.36 -7.68 -7.76
N ALA A 39 -20.36 -6.68 -8.66
CA ALA A 39 -19.43 -5.56 -8.61
C ALA A 39 -19.54 -4.79 -7.28
N GLU A 40 -20.75 -4.52 -6.79
CA GLU A 40 -21.02 -3.97 -5.46
C GLU A 40 -20.23 -4.67 -4.35
N ASP A 41 -20.21 -6.01 -4.34
CA ASP A 41 -19.56 -6.78 -3.29
C ASP A 41 -18.05 -6.79 -3.43
N GLN A 42 -17.53 -6.88 -4.65
CA GLN A 42 -16.10 -6.76 -4.91
C GLN A 42 -15.58 -5.36 -4.52
N LEU A 43 -16.32 -4.30 -4.86
CA LEU A 43 -15.97 -2.92 -4.49
C LEU A 43 -16.01 -2.73 -2.98
N ALA A 44 -17.05 -3.24 -2.31
CA ALA A 44 -17.17 -3.21 -0.86
C ALA A 44 -15.94 -3.83 -0.18
N TYR A 45 -15.49 -4.99 -0.67
CA TYR A 45 -14.29 -5.65 -0.19
C TYR A 45 -13.04 -4.78 -0.37
N PHE A 46 -12.75 -4.34 -1.60
CA PHE A 46 -11.49 -3.62 -1.86
C PHE A 46 -11.44 -2.26 -1.16
N VAL A 47 -12.55 -1.51 -1.14
CA VAL A 47 -12.62 -0.22 -0.45
C VAL A 47 -12.44 -0.40 1.06
N ALA A 48 -13.07 -1.41 1.66
CA ALA A 48 -12.97 -1.65 3.09
C ALA A 48 -11.58 -2.19 3.50
N MET A 49 -11.02 -3.12 2.73
CA MET A 49 -9.71 -3.72 3.04
C MET A 49 -8.58 -2.70 2.87
N VAL A 50 -8.56 -1.93 1.79
CA VAL A 50 -7.58 -0.85 1.59
C VAL A 50 -7.70 0.22 2.67
N ALA A 51 -8.93 0.53 3.13
CA ALA A 51 -9.13 1.50 4.20
C ALA A 51 -8.40 1.12 5.50
N ILE A 52 -8.27 -0.18 5.78
CA ILE A 52 -7.56 -0.68 6.95
C ILE A 52 -6.16 -1.22 6.62
N ASP A 53 -5.69 -1.16 5.39
CA ASP A 53 -4.37 -1.69 5.02
C ASP A 53 -3.25 -0.72 5.42
N HIS A 54 -2.81 -0.84 6.67
CA HIS A 54 -1.71 -0.04 7.21
C HIS A 54 -0.95 -0.73 8.34
N ARG A 55 0.38 -0.66 8.35
CA ARG A 55 1.24 -1.04 9.49
C ARG A 55 0.88 -2.32 10.25
N THR A 56 0.75 -3.42 9.54
CA THR A 56 0.48 -4.73 10.14
C THR A 56 1.66 -5.29 10.95
N SER A 57 2.78 -4.57 11.06
CA SER A 57 4.01 -5.07 11.69
C SER A 57 4.81 -3.96 12.41
N LEU A 58 4.16 -2.88 12.87
CA LEU A 58 4.87 -1.73 13.47
C LEU A 58 5.55 -2.06 14.80
N TRP A 59 4.83 -2.68 15.73
CA TRP A 59 5.36 -3.05 17.06
C TRP A 59 5.54 -4.54 17.21
N GLU A 60 4.54 -5.29 16.77
CA GLU A 60 4.58 -6.74 16.68
C GLU A 60 4.09 -7.16 15.28
N PRO A 61 4.70 -8.18 14.67
CA PRO A 61 4.18 -8.78 13.46
C PRO A 61 2.75 -9.30 13.66
N PHE A 62 1.81 -8.87 12.80
CA PHE A 62 0.50 -9.49 12.69
C PHE A 62 0.60 -10.74 11.82
N GLU A 63 0.72 -11.90 12.46
CA GLU A 63 0.98 -13.16 11.77
C GLU A 63 0.40 -14.37 12.50
N GLY A 64 0.22 -15.48 11.80
CA GLY A 64 -0.28 -16.72 12.39
C GLY A 64 -0.85 -17.70 11.37
N VAL A 65 -1.34 -18.84 11.87
CA VAL A 65 -1.89 -19.91 11.03
C VAL A 65 -3.40 -19.74 10.83
N VAL A 66 -3.84 -19.71 9.57
CA VAL A 66 -5.26 -19.64 9.18
C VAL A 66 -5.58 -20.77 8.21
N GLY A 67 -6.35 -21.76 8.67
CA GLY A 67 -6.71 -22.91 7.84
C GLY A 67 -5.50 -23.76 7.42
N GLY A 68 -4.53 -23.93 8.33
CA GLY A 68 -3.34 -24.79 8.12
C GLY A 68 -2.16 -24.11 7.42
N GLU A 69 -2.31 -22.88 6.95
CA GLU A 69 -1.25 -22.10 6.28
C GLU A 69 -0.85 -20.89 7.12
N PHE A 70 0.45 -20.57 7.16
CA PHE A 70 0.99 -19.42 7.89
C PHE A 70 0.94 -18.16 7.02
N PHE A 71 0.43 -17.07 7.58
CA PHE A 71 0.36 -15.75 6.93
C PHE A 71 1.04 -14.68 7.78
N HIS A 72 1.60 -13.66 7.13
CA HIS A 72 2.32 -12.57 7.78
C HIS A 72 1.91 -11.20 7.21
N GLY A 73 1.72 -10.23 8.11
CA GLY A 73 1.48 -8.83 7.80
C GLY A 73 0.19 -8.61 7.00
N ALA A 74 0.29 -7.85 5.90
CA ALA A 74 -0.83 -7.59 5.01
C ALA A 74 -1.45 -8.90 4.47
N ASP A 75 -0.65 -9.93 4.17
CA ASP A 75 -1.19 -11.20 3.66
C ASP A 75 -2.13 -11.86 4.67
N ALA A 76 -1.83 -11.75 5.98
CA ALA A 76 -2.72 -12.23 7.05
C ALA A 76 -4.02 -11.42 7.11
N LEU A 77 -3.91 -10.09 7.01
CA LEU A 77 -5.06 -9.19 6.99
C LEU A 77 -5.99 -9.49 5.79
N TYR A 78 -5.46 -9.62 4.58
CA TYR A 78 -6.26 -9.93 3.39
C TYR A 78 -6.83 -11.34 3.43
N ARG A 79 -6.14 -12.33 4.01
CA ARG A 79 -6.69 -13.68 4.22
C ARG A 79 -7.88 -13.66 5.18
N LEU A 80 -7.79 -12.95 6.30
CA LEU A 80 -8.93 -12.78 7.22
C LEU A 80 -10.08 -12.00 6.55
N GLY A 81 -9.73 -10.97 5.78
CA GLY A 81 -10.65 -10.24 4.90
C GLY A 81 -11.43 -11.20 3.99
N ARG A 82 -10.72 -12.11 3.31
CA ARG A 82 -11.35 -13.09 2.41
C ARG A 82 -12.33 -13.99 3.14
N LEU A 83 -12.02 -14.44 4.35
CA LEU A 83 -12.91 -15.26 5.16
C LEU A 83 -14.14 -14.47 5.63
N ALA A 84 -13.95 -13.21 6.02
CA ALA A 84 -15.03 -12.31 6.40
C ALA A 84 -15.95 -12.01 5.20
N TYR A 85 -15.39 -11.87 4.00
CA TYR A 85 -16.15 -11.68 2.76
C TYR A 85 -17.17 -12.80 2.53
N SER A 86 -16.76 -14.07 2.65
CA SER A 86 -17.67 -15.23 2.52
C SER A 86 -18.83 -15.23 3.51
N ARG A 87 -18.73 -14.44 4.59
CA ARG A 87 -19.77 -14.30 5.63
C ARG A 87 -20.61 -13.03 5.44
N GLY A 88 -20.49 -12.35 4.29
CA GLY A 88 -21.22 -11.12 3.99
C GLY A 88 -20.81 -9.94 4.88
N PHE A 89 -19.55 -9.87 5.31
CA PHE A 89 -19.11 -8.85 6.28
C PHE A 89 -19.15 -7.42 5.73
N PHE A 90 -18.84 -7.23 4.44
CA PHE A 90 -18.56 -5.91 3.88
C PHE A 90 -19.79 -5.12 3.38
N LYS A 91 -21.00 -5.57 3.68
CA LYS A 91 -22.23 -4.82 3.30
C LYS A 91 -22.25 -3.44 3.96
N ALA A 92 -22.71 -2.42 3.24
CA ALA A 92 -22.65 -1.02 3.68
C ALA A 92 -23.35 -0.80 5.03
N GLU A 93 -24.53 -1.41 5.22
CA GLU A 93 -25.34 -1.37 6.45
C GLU A 93 -24.57 -1.94 7.64
N LYS A 94 -23.94 -3.11 7.42
CA LYS A 94 -23.18 -3.82 8.43
C LYS A 94 -21.93 -3.04 8.84
N LEU A 95 -21.18 -2.53 7.86
CA LEU A 95 -20.01 -1.71 8.13
C LEU A 95 -20.39 -0.43 8.89
N ALA A 96 -21.46 0.26 8.49
CA ALA A 96 -21.89 1.53 9.10
C ALA A 96 -22.24 1.42 10.60
N GLN A 97 -22.61 0.23 11.06
CA GLN A 97 -22.96 -0.07 12.45
C GLN A 97 -21.93 -0.96 13.15
N LEU A 98 -20.82 -1.28 12.49
CA LEU A 98 -19.83 -2.26 12.93
C LEU A 98 -19.38 -2.00 14.37
N THR A 99 -19.54 -3.00 15.23
CA THR A 99 -19.05 -2.97 16.62
C THR A 99 -17.64 -3.57 16.72
N PRO A 100 -16.88 -3.26 17.79
CA PRO A 100 -15.59 -3.90 18.04
C PRO A 100 -15.64 -5.43 18.06
N SER A 101 -16.62 -6.03 18.74
CA SER A 101 -16.76 -7.49 18.83
C SER A 101 -17.05 -8.14 17.48
N GLU A 102 -17.83 -7.49 16.61
CA GLU A 102 -18.08 -7.99 15.25
C GLU A 102 -16.85 -7.90 14.35
N ALA A 103 -15.98 -6.92 14.58
CA ALA A 103 -14.76 -6.72 13.79
C ALA A 103 -13.62 -7.64 14.22
N GLU A 104 -13.68 -8.20 15.43
CA GLU A 104 -12.62 -9.02 16.01
C GLU A 104 -12.21 -10.20 15.11
N PRO A 105 -13.11 -10.99 14.49
CA PRO A 105 -12.71 -12.08 13.60
C PRO A 105 -11.96 -11.64 12.34
N LEU A 106 -12.09 -10.38 11.91
CA LEU A 106 -11.35 -9.80 10.78
C LEU A 106 -9.98 -9.26 11.21
N LEU A 107 -9.90 -8.74 12.43
CA LEU A 107 -8.77 -7.94 12.92
C LEU A 107 -7.95 -8.66 14.00
N SER A 108 -8.13 -9.97 14.15
CA SER A 108 -7.40 -10.78 15.11
C SER A 108 -6.93 -12.11 14.53
N ILE A 109 -5.78 -12.57 15.01
CA ILE A 109 -5.21 -13.87 14.67
C ILE A 109 -4.52 -14.45 15.90
N GLY A 110 -4.78 -15.72 16.22
CA GLY A 110 -4.15 -16.38 17.39
C GLY A 110 -4.38 -15.67 18.72
N GLY A 111 -5.54 -15.00 18.89
CA GLY A 111 -5.86 -14.23 20.11
C GLY A 111 -5.17 -12.86 20.21
N ARG A 112 -4.46 -12.41 19.17
CA ARG A 112 -3.84 -11.09 19.10
C ARG A 112 -4.57 -10.22 18.09
N TRP A 113 -4.75 -8.95 18.43
CA TRP A 113 -5.29 -7.96 17.49
C TRP A 113 -4.18 -7.40 16.60
N VAL A 114 -4.53 -7.07 15.36
CA VAL A 114 -3.66 -6.21 14.54
C VAL A 114 -3.55 -4.84 15.23
N TRP A 115 -2.37 -4.23 15.15
CA TRP A 115 -2.16 -2.89 15.67
C TRP A 115 -3.20 -1.91 15.12
N ASP A 116 -3.59 -0.97 15.99
CA ASP A 116 -4.59 0.08 15.77
C ASP A 116 -6.03 -0.44 15.55
N PHE A 117 -6.38 -1.53 16.25
CA PHE A 117 -7.67 -2.20 16.17
C PHE A 117 -8.88 -1.24 16.20
N HIS A 118 -8.99 -0.38 17.22
CA HIS A 118 -10.16 0.49 17.35
C HIS A 118 -10.26 1.56 16.27
N ILE A 119 -9.12 2.06 15.78
CA ILE A 119 -9.12 2.99 14.63
C ILE A 119 -9.56 2.25 13.37
N ARG A 120 -9.09 1.02 13.12
CA ARG A 120 -9.56 0.20 11.99
C ARG A 120 -11.08 0.00 12.02
N VAL A 121 -11.66 -0.27 13.19
CA VAL A 121 -13.13 -0.33 13.36
C VAL A 121 -13.78 1.00 13.00
N LEU A 122 -13.22 2.12 13.46
CA LEU A 122 -13.71 3.46 13.13
C LEU A 122 -13.65 3.73 11.62
N LEU A 123 -12.54 3.38 10.96
CA LEU A 123 -12.34 3.57 9.52
C LEU A 123 -13.34 2.74 8.70
N LEU A 124 -13.54 1.46 9.05
CA LEU A 124 -14.56 0.61 8.41
C LEU A 124 -15.96 1.18 8.60
N ARG A 125 -16.26 1.70 9.79
CA ARG A 125 -17.56 2.31 10.09
C ARG A 125 -17.80 3.58 9.28
N ASP A 126 -16.78 4.41 9.12
CA ASP A 126 -16.84 5.60 8.26
C ASP A 126 -17.08 5.20 6.80
N VAL A 127 -16.34 4.24 6.27
CA VAL A 127 -16.54 3.69 4.91
C VAL A 127 -17.99 3.24 4.70
N GLY A 128 -18.53 2.41 5.61
CA GLY A 128 -19.91 1.94 5.52
C GLY A 128 -20.94 3.08 5.54
N LYS A 129 -20.75 4.06 6.43
CA LYS A 129 -21.62 5.25 6.49
C LYS A 129 -21.59 6.07 5.21
N LYS A 130 -20.42 6.24 4.58
CA LYS A 130 -20.30 6.96 3.31
C LYS A 130 -20.90 6.17 2.15
N ALA A 131 -20.73 4.84 2.11
CA ALA A 131 -21.37 3.99 1.12
C ALA A 131 -22.90 4.07 1.19
N LEU A 132 -23.49 3.95 2.39
CA LEU A 132 -24.94 4.09 2.58
C LEU A 132 -25.48 5.44 2.09
N ARG A 133 -24.81 6.54 2.44
CA ARG A 133 -25.23 7.88 2.02
C ARG A 133 -25.23 8.05 0.49
N ASN A 134 -24.35 7.34 -0.21
CA ASN A 134 -24.27 7.36 -1.66
C ASN A 134 -25.16 6.28 -2.33
N GLY A 135 -25.82 5.42 -1.55
CA GLY A 135 -26.68 4.34 -2.05
C GLY A 135 -25.92 3.10 -2.53
N GLY A 136 -24.74 2.83 -1.98
CA GLY A 136 -23.90 1.65 -2.29
C GLY A 136 -22.47 2.00 -2.70
N PHE A 137 -21.62 0.98 -2.75
CA PHE A 137 -20.22 1.10 -3.17
C PHE A 137 -20.07 1.40 -4.66
N GLU A 138 -20.92 0.86 -5.54
CA GLU A 138 -20.90 1.17 -6.97
C GLU A 138 -21.15 2.66 -7.27
N ARG A 139 -21.94 3.34 -6.42
CA ARG A 139 -22.21 4.78 -6.54
C ARG A 139 -21.15 5.63 -5.85
N LEU A 140 -20.60 5.14 -4.75
CA LEU A 140 -19.52 5.82 -4.02
C LEU A 140 -18.21 5.83 -4.81
N VAL A 141 -17.85 4.70 -5.44
CA VAL A 141 -16.58 4.52 -6.14
C VAL A 141 -16.75 4.93 -7.60
N LEU A 142 -16.27 6.13 -7.94
CA LEU A 142 -16.22 6.61 -9.32
C LEU A 142 -15.06 5.93 -10.06
N ARG A 143 -15.36 5.26 -11.19
CA ARG A 143 -14.45 4.32 -11.87
C ARG A 143 -14.03 4.76 -13.28
N ASP A 144 -14.34 6.01 -13.65
CA ASP A 144 -14.07 6.59 -14.97
C ASP A 144 -12.70 7.28 -15.06
N SER A 145 -12.21 7.84 -13.95
CA SER A 145 -10.88 8.47 -13.87
C SER A 145 -10.26 8.33 -12.49
N LEU A 146 -8.94 8.35 -12.41
CA LEU A 146 -8.20 8.39 -11.16
C LEU A 146 -8.54 9.66 -10.39
N LYS A 147 -8.69 10.79 -11.08
CA LYS A 147 -9.11 12.06 -10.47
C LYS A 147 -10.46 11.95 -9.78
N SER A 148 -11.49 11.46 -10.48
CA SER A 148 -12.84 11.30 -9.90
C SER A 148 -12.86 10.30 -8.76
N LEU A 149 -12.12 9.18 -8.88
CA LEU A 149 -11.94 8.23 -7.79
C LEU A 149 -11.36 8.91 -6.55
N LYS A 150 -10.22 9.60 -6.69
CA LYS A 150 -9.54 10.28 -5.58
C LYS A 150 -10.46 11.29 -4.88
N GLU A 151 -11.15 12.14 -5.65
CA GLU A 151 -12.11 13.11 -5.10
C GLU A 151 -13.26 12.44 -4.35
N ALA A 152 -13.81 11.34 -4.89
CA ALA A 152 -14.86 10.60 -4.22
C ALA A 152 -14.39 9.95 -2.91
N LEU A 153 -13.13 9.49 -2.84
CA LEU A 153 -12.56 8.84 -1.66
C LEU A 153 -12.22 9.83 -0.53
N LYS A 154 -11.87 11.09 -0.84
CA LYS A 154 -11.51 12.13 0.15
C LYS A 154 -12.56 12.38 1.23
N GLN A 155 -13.83 12.00 0.98
CA GLN A 155 -14.89 12.09 1.99
C GLN A 155 -14.77 11.07 3.13
N MET A 156 -13.91 10.04 2.97
CA MET A 156 -13.67 8.97 3.93
C MET A 156 -12.35 9.17 4.65
N ARG A 157 -12.35 9.01 5.98
CA ARG A 157 -11.16 9.21 6.83
C ARG A 157 -9.98 8.36 6.40
N ALA A 158 -10.23 7.11 6.00
CA ALA A 158 -9.17 6.19 5.61
C ALA A 158 -8.37 6.64 4.38
N TYR A 159 -8.92 7.57 3.59
CA TYR A 159 -8.38 8.02 2.31
C TYR A 159 -8.01 9.51 2.31
N GLU A 160 -7.95 10.15 3.47
CA GLU A 160 -7.57 11.58 3.59
C GLU A 160 -6.05 11.82 3.51
N ASP A 161 -5.30 10.78 3.16
CA ASP A 161 -3.86 10.85 2.91
C ASP A 161 -3.53 11.94 1.87
N PRO A 162 -2.77 12.98 2.23
CA PRO A 162 -2.43 14.07 1.31
C PRO A 162 -1.60 13.61 0.09
N VAL A 163 -0.91 12.47 0.18
CA VAL A 163 -0.11 11.88 -0.91
C VAL A 163 -0.87 10.72 -1.57
N GLU A 164 -2.11 10.47 -1.17
CA GLU A 164 -3.08 9.60 -1.86
C GLU A 164 -2.67 8.11 -1.97
N LYS A 165 -1.81 7.58 -1.09
CA LYS A 165 -1.31 6.19 -1.17
C LYS A 165 -2.45 5.18 -1.25
N LYS A 166 -3.41 5.25 -0.33
CA LYS A 166 -4.55 4.32 -0.29
C LYS A 166 -5.49 4.47 -1.49
N ALA A 167 -5.68 5.69 -2.00
CA ALA A 167 -6.49 5.91 -3.20
C ALA A 167 -5.82 5.29 -4.45
N LEU A 168 -4.50 5.45 -4.59
CA LEU A 168 -3.72 4.84 -5.66
C LEU A 168 -3.65 3.31 -5.52
N LEU A 169 -3.51 2.79 -4.30
CA LEU A 169 -3.55 1.35 -4.03
C LEU A 169 -4.92 0.75 -4.40
N LEU A 170 -6.02 1.43 -4.05
CA LEU A 170 -7.35 1.01 -4.46
C LEU A 170 -7.49 1.05 -5.98
N ALA A 171 -7.07 2.13 -6.64
CA ALA A 171 -7.10 2.23 -8.11
C ALA A 171 -6.34 1.08 -8.77
N LYS A 172 -5.17 0.73 -8.23
CA LYS A 172 -4.35 -0.40 -8.67
C LYS A 172 -5.13 -1.71 -8.63
N PHE A 173 -5.78 -2.03 -7.51
CA PHE A 173 -6.63 -3.22 -7.38
C PHE A 173 -7.79 -3.21 -8.38
N LEU A 174 -8.53 -2.10 -8.46
CA LEU A 174 -9.72 -2.00 -9.32
C LEU A 174 -9.38 -2.16 -10.80
N ASP A 175 -8.29 -1.56 -11.26
CA ASP A 175 -7.85 -1.69 -12.65
C ASP A 175 -7.27 -3.09 -12.94
N GLY A 176 -6.49 -3.67 -12.01
CA GLY A 176 -5.97 -5.03 -12.16
C GLY A 176 -7.08 -6.09 -12.20
N ARG A 177 -8.17 -5.84 -11.48
CA ARG A 177 -9.40 -6.64 -11.46
C ARG A 177 -10.37 -6.33 -12.61
N LYS A 178 -10.05 -5.37 -13.47
CA LYS A 178 -10.95 -4.86 -14.53
C LYS A 178 -12.31 -4.38 -14.00
N LEU A 179 -12.37 -3.99 -12.73
CA LEU A 179 -13.53 -3.36 -12.10
C LEU A 179 -13.63 -1.88 -12.48
N ALA A 180 -12.54 -1.27 -12.93
CA ALA A 180 -12.50 0.10 -13.44
C ALA A 180 -11.81 0.17 -14.80
N ARG A 181 -12.05 1.26 -15.53
CA ARG A 181 -11.32 1.63 -16.75
C ARG A 181 -11.02 3.12 -16.68
N PHE A 182 -9.90 3.46 -16.04
CA PHE A 182 -9.53 4.86 -15.83
C PHE A 182 -8.99 5.46 -17.13
N LYS A 183 -9.60 6.55 -17.61
CA LYS A 183 -9.17 7.22 -18.85
C LYS A 183 -7.82 7.93 -18.74
N ASP A 184 -7.43 8.29 -17.52
CA ASP A 184 -6.20 8.97 -17.11
C ASP A 184 -5.20 8.02 -16.45
N LEU A 185 -5.31 6.70 -16.70
CA LEU A 185 -4.44 5.69 -16.09
C LEU A 185 -2.94 5.93 -16.37
N GLY A 186 -2.60 6.50 -17.53
CA GLY A 186 -1.23 6.86 -17.88
C GLY A 186 -0.62 7.97 -17.02
N GLU A 187 -1.44 8.69 -16.25
CA GLU A 187 -1.01 9.71 -15.27
C GLU A 187 -0.91 9.16 -13.84
N ALA A 188 -1.04 7.84 -13.67
CA ALA A 188 -0.92 7.20 -12.36
C ALA A 188 0.46 7.44 -11.73
N ASP A 189 0.50 7.29 -10.41
CA ASP A 189 1.72 7.26 -9.62
C ASP A 189 1.77 5.99 -8.79
N VAL A 190 2.96 5.71 -8.24
CA VAL A 190 3.13 4.64 -7.26
C VAL A 190 2.44 5.02 -5.93
N PRO A 191 1.72 4.09 -5.28
CA PRO A 191 1.19 4.28 -3.93
C PRO A 191 2.32 4.21 -2.89
N VAL A 192 3.02 5.33 -2.67
CA VAL A 192 4.21 5.40 -1.81
C VAL A 192 3.93 4.96 -0.36
N ASP A 193 4.53 3.84 0.03
CA ASP A 193 4.56 3.34 1.40
C ASP A 193 5.98 3.41 2.01
N ASN A 194 6.14 2.78 3.18
CA ASN A 194 7.42 2.66 3.87
C ASN A 194 8.47 1.89 3.06
N HIS A 195 8.07 0.83 2.36
CA HIS A 195 8.99 0.03 1.56
C HIS A 195 9.53 0.84 0.38
N LEU A 196 8.65 1.52 -0.37
CA LEU A 196 9.03 2.36 -1.50
C LEU A 196 9.93 3.52 -1.07
N SER A 197 9.66 4.11 0.09
CA SER A 197 10.48 5.18 0.68
C SER A 197 11.88 4.66 1.05
N ARG A 198 11.97 3.56 1.81
CA ARG A 198 13.25 2.95 2.18
C ARG A 198 14.07 2.56 0.96
N ILE A 199 13.45 1.94 -0.03
CA ILE A 199 14.14 1.54 -1.26
C ILE A 199 14.67 2.78 -1.99
N ALA A 200 13.87 3.84 -2.11
CA ALA A 200 14.31 5.08 -2.77
C ALA A 200 15.54 5.70 -2.11
N TYR A 201 15.54 5.81 -0.76
CA TYR A 201 16.67 6.35 0.00
C TYR A 201 17.92 5.47 -0.09
N ARG A 202 17.75 4.14 -0.02
CA ARG A 202 18.85 3.18 -0.10
C ARG A 202 19.48 3.13 -1.48
N LEU A 203 18.68 3.19 -2.54
CA LEU A 203 19.21 3.28 -3.90
C LEU A 203 19.92 4.61 -4.14
N GLY A 204 19.50 5.66 -3.43
CA GLY A 204 20.02 7.02 -3.59
C GLY A 204 19.32 7.80 -4.71
N ILE A 205 18.19 7.31 -5.22
CA ILE A 205 17.36 8.07 -6.18
C ILE A 205 16.70 9.29 -5.50
N VAL A 206 16.52 9.20 -4.18
CA VAL A 206 16.28 10.35 -3.32
C VAL A 206 17.49 10.48 -2.40
N ASP A 207 18.27 11.53 -2.61
CA ASP A 207 19.41 11.83 -1.76
C ASP A 207 18.93 12.48 -0.47
N ILE A 208 19.21 11.82 0.65
CA ILE A 208 18.83 12.24 1.99
C ILE A 208 19.96 11.85 2.95
N ASN A 209 20.10 12.61 4.03
CA ASN A 209 21.10 12.32 5.04
C ASN A 209 20.75 10.99 5.76
N TYR A 210 21.65 10.02 5.71
CA TYR A 210 21.46 8.73 6.38
C TYR A 210 21.50 8.85 7.90
N ASP A 211 22.27 9.79 8.45
CA ASP A 211 22.31 10.02 9.91
C ASP A 211 20.93 10.45 10.42
N PHE A 212 20.19 11.22 9.63
CA PHE A 212 18.81 11.61 9.94
C PHE A 212 17.88 10.39 9.94
N LEU A 213 17.96 9.52 8.94
CA LEU A 213 17.13 8.31 8.87
C LEU A 213 17.47 7.32 9.99
N GLU A 214 18.76 7.11 10.26
CA GLU A 214 19.26 6.21 11.32
C GLU A 214 18.97 6.74 12.73
N SER A 215 18.72 8.04 12.90
CA SER A 215 18.27 8.59 14.18
C SER A 215 16.88 8.12 14.59
N GLU A 216 16.08 7.62 13.62
CA GLU A 216 14.69 7.21 13.82
C GLU A 216 13.83 8.29 14.52
N ALA A 217 14.20 9.56 14.37
CA ALA A 217 13.41 10.68 14.86
C ALA A 217 12.09 10.76 14.08
N GLU A 218 10.98 10.91 14.80
CA GLU A 218 9.68 11.13 14.18
C GLU A 218 9.67 12.52 13.51
N VAL A 219 9.25 12.56 12.25
CA VAL A 219 9.12 13.79 11.47
C VAL A 219 7.76 14.43 11.70
N THR A 220 7.66 15.73 11.42
CA THR A 220 6.37 16.41 11.38
C THR A 220 5.53 15.91 10.21
N ARG A 221 4.21 16.14 10.27
CA ARG A 221 3.30 15.79 9.17
C ARG A 221 3.69 16.48 7.86
N GLU A 222 4.13 17.73 7.93
CA GLU A 222 4.54 18.50 6.76
C GLU A 222 5.81 17.91 6.12
N GLU A 223 6.77 17.48 6.93
CA GLU A 223 7.98 16.80 6.47
C GLU A 223 7.68 15.43 5.87
N ASP A 224 6.82 14.64 6.51
CA ASP A 224 6.32 13.36 6.02
C ASP A 224 5.75 13.48 4.59
N VAL A 225 4.82 14.43 4.41
CA VAL A 225 4.19 14.71 3.12
C VAL A 225 5.24 15.10 2.08
N ARG A 226 6.14 16.02 2.43
CA ARG A 226 7.20 16.50 1.54
C ARG A 226 8.13 15.36 1.09
N LEU A 227 8.56 14.52 2.04
CA LEU A 227 9.44 13.37 1.78
C LEU A 227 8.76 12.33 0.90
N ARG A 228 7.49 12.01 1.16
CA ARG A 228 6.73 11.05 0.36
C ARG A 228 6.41 11.58 -1.05
N GLU A 229 6.15 12.86 -1.22
CA GLU A 229 6.00 13.47 -2.56
C GLU A 229 7.32 13.46 -3.36
N LEU A 230 8.45 13.66 -2.67
CA LEU A 230 9.78 13.53 -3.26
C LEU A 230 10.04 12.09 -3.74
N VAL A 231 9.75 11.09 -2.90
CA VAL A 231 9.83 9.67 -3.24
C VAL A 231 8.90 9.31 -4.40
N LYS A 232 7.65 9.79 -4.39
CA LYS A 232 6.69 9.58 -5.48
C LYS A 232 7.23 10.11 -6.80
N THR A 233 7.79 11.32 -6.78
CA THR A 233 8.36 11.95 -7.97
C THR A 233 9.60 11.21 -8.47
N ALA A 234 10.48 10.75 -7.59
CA ALA A 234 11.64 9.94 -7.97
C ALA A 234 11.21 8.63 -8.65
N TRP A 235 10.23 7.92 -8.08
CA TRP A 235 9.70 6.70 -8.70
C TRP A 235 8.95 6.96 -10.00
N ARG A 236 8.26 8.10 -10.15
CA ARG A 236 7.65 8.51 -11.43
C ARG A 236 8.72 8.66 -12.52
N ILE A 237 9.87 9.24 -12.19
CA ILE A 237 11.00 9.39 -13.12
C ILE A 237 11.55 8.00 -13.51
N VAL A 238 11.80 7.14 -12.52
CA VAL A 238 12.27 5.77 -12.77
C VAL A 238 11.27 5.00 -13.64
N ALA A 239 9.97 5.07 -13.35
CA ALA A 239 8.93 4.40 -14.12
C ALA A 239 8.94 4.83 -15.59
N LYS A 240 9.06 6.14 -15.85
CA LYS A 240 9.17 6.68 -17.22
C LYS A 240 10.44 6.22 -17.93
N LEU A 241 11.59 6.29 -17.27
CA LEU A 241 12.87 5.86 -17.86
C LEU A 241 12.91 4.36 -18.11
N ALA A 242 12.22 3.57 -17.28
CA ALA A 242 12.12 2.12 -17.38
C ALA A 242 11.02 1.64 -18.34
N ASP A 243 10.17 2.55 -18.87
CA ASP A 243 8.95 2.21 -19.60
C ASP A 243 8.04 1.23 -18.82
N LEU A 244 7.88 1.49 -17.52
CA LEU A 244 7.07 0.68 -16.61
C LEU A 244 5.84 1.45 -16.16
N HIS A 245 4.70 0.77 -16.17
CA HIS A 245 3.50 1.31 -15.54
C HIS A 245 3.70 1.41 -14.02
N PRO A 246 3.36 2.55 -13.37
CA PRO A 246 3.58 2.76 -11.93
C PRO A 246 2.99 1.66 -11.03
N PHE A 247 1.81 1.15 -11.37
CA PHE A 247 1.22 0.02 -10.62
C PHE A 247 2.01 -1.29 -10.72
N ALA A 248 2.61 -1.59 -11.87
CA ALA A 248 3.47 -2.78 -12.01
C ALA A 248 4.79 -2.60 -11.25
N LEU A 249 5.34 -1.38 -11.29
CA LEU A 249 6.52 -1.02 -10.52
C LEU A 249 6.25 -1.16 -9.01
N ASP A 250 5.11 -0.70 -8.53
CA ASP A 250 4.70 -0.83 -7.13
C ASP A 250 4.57 -2.30 -6.68
N ASP A 251 3.88 -3.15 -7.45
CA ASP A 251 3.78 -4.59 -7.15
C ASP A 251 5.18 -5.23 -6.99
N HIS A 252 6.11 -4.86 -7.87
CA HIS A 252 7.48 -5.33 -7.80
C HIS A 252 8.22 -4.80 -6.56
N LEU A 253 8.20 -3.48 -6.35
CA LEU A 253 8.92 -2.82 -5.26
C LEU A 253 8.39 -3.25 -3.89
N TRP A 254 7.09 -3.45 -3.76
CA TRP A 254 6.47 -3.94 -2.53
C TRP A 254 6.95 -5.36 -2.18
N SER A 255 6.94 -6.30 -3.14
CA SER A 255 7.48 -7.65 -2.92
C SER A 255 9.00 -7.62 -2.70
N PHE A 256 9.72 -6.78 -3.44
CA PHE A 256 11.18 -6.61 -3.32
C PHE A 256 11.57 -6.08 -1.94
N GLY A 257 10.86 -5.09 -1.42
CA GLY A 257 11.09 -4.50 -0.08
C GLY A 257 10.78 -5.45 1.07
N ARG A 258 9.88 -6.42 0.87
CA ARG A 258 9.55 -7.45 1.87
C ARG A 258 10.50 -8.65 1.86
N LYS A 259 11.10 -8.98 0.71
CA LYS A 259 11.88 -10.23 0.53
C LYS A 259 13.38 -10.03 0.37
N ILE A 260 13.80 -8.88 -0.15
CA ILE A 260 15.20 -8.60 -0.50
C ILE A 260 15.69 -7.34 0.22
N CYS A 261 15.08 -6.17 -0.05
CA CYS A 261 15.46 -4.91 0.61
C CYS A 261 14.67 -4.70 1.92
N THR A 262 14.73 -5.72 2.79
CA THR A 262 14.09 -5.71 4.11
C THR A 262 14.67 -4.60 4.99
N ARG A 263 13.87 -4.11 5.94
CA ARG A 263 14.32 -3.08 6.90
C ARG A 263 15.58 -3.54 7.61
N GLU A 264 15.49 -4.69 8.27
CA GLU A 264 16.62 -5.37 8.91
C GLU A 264 17.25 -6.40 7.97
N ASN A 265 18.58 -6.50 7.98
CA ASN A 265 19.36 -7.52 7.27
C ASN A 265 18.97 -7.71 5.78
N PRO A 266 19.06 -6.66 4.94
CA PRO A 266 18.74 -6.78 3.52
C PRO A 266 19.63 -7.82 2.82
N ARG A 267 19.05 -8.59 1.90
CA ARG A 267 19.72 -9.66 1.16
C ARG A 267 20.46 -9.12 -0.07
N CYS A 268 21.49 -8.32 0.17
CA CYS A 268 22.24 -7.65 -0.89
C CYS A 268 23.03 -8.61 -1.79
N ASP A 269 23.33 -9.82 -1.32
CA ASP A 269 23.98 -10.91 -2.05
C ASP A 269 23.19 -11.38 -3.28
N VAL A 270 21.85 -11.35 -3.20
CA VAL A 270 20.94 -11.75 -4.28
C VAL A 270 20.19 -10.55 -4.89
N CYS A 271 20.57 -9.33 -4.53
CA CYS A 271 19.87 -8.12 -4.96
C CYS A 271 20.26 -7.71 -6.38
N PRO A 272 19.33 -7.62 -7.35
CA PRO A 272 19.65 -7.20 -8.71
C PRO A 272 20.11 -5.74 -8.79
N LEU A 273 19.73 -4.91 -7.81
CA LEU A 273 20.09 -3.49 -7.75
C LEU A 273 21.39 -3.22 -6.98
N ARG A 274 22.12 -4.27 -6.56
CA ARG A 274 23.31 -4.17 -5.71
C ARG A 274 24.36 -3.20 -6.26
N GLU A 275 24.66 -3.30 -7.55
CA GLU A 275 25.75 -2.54 -8.20
C GLU A 275 25.43 -1.04 -8.33
N VAL A 276 24.16 -0.66 -8.32
CA VAL A 276 23.72 0.75 -8.46
C VAL A 276 23.34 1.39 -7.12
N CYS A 277 23.22 0.59 -6.05
CA CYS A 277 22.68 0.98 -4.76
C CYS A 277 23.68 1.77 -3.89
N LYS A 278 23.32 3.01 -3.52
CA LYS A 278 24.11 3.87 -2.60
C LYS A 278 24.35 3.20 -1.24
N ALA A 279 23.32 2.65 -0.61
CA ALA A 279 23.39 1.98 0.68
C ALA A 279 24.37 0.81 0.69
N HIS A 280 24.37 -0.01 -0.36
CA HIS A 280 25.31 -1.11 -0.51
C HIS A 280 26.74 -0.60 -0.71
N ALA A 281 26.96 0.42 -1.55
CA ALA A 281 28.29 1.01 -1.73
C ALA A 281 28.88 1.57 -0.42
N LEU A 282 28.04 2.16 0.43
CA LEU A 282 28.43 2.73 1.72
C LEU A 282 28.44 1.72 2.88
N GLN A 283 27.93 0.50 2.67
CA GLN A 283 27.65 -0.47 3.74
C GLN A 283 26.80 0.12 4.88
N ARG A 284 25.84 0.99 4.54
CA ARG A 284 24.90 1.62 5.47
C ARG A 284 23.47 1.39 4.98
N TYR A 285 22.62 0.84 5.83
CA TYR A 285 21.27 0.40 5.45
C TYR A 285 20.19 1.12 6.27
N PRO A 286 20.06 2.45 6.14
CA PRO A 286 19.10 3.21 6.93
C PRO A 286 17.66 2.72 6.74
N PRO A 287 16.77 2.91 7.73
CA PRO A 287 15.33 2.71 7.55
C PRO A 287 14.73 3.85 6.71
N GLU A 288 13.42 3.80 6.47
CA GLU A 288 12.63 4.96 6.03
C GLU A 288 12.46 6.01 7.15
N HIS A 289 11.99 7.21 6.79
CA HIS A 289 11.59 8.21 7.78
C HIS A 289 10.36 7.72 8.56
N LEU A 290 10.21 8.20 9.81
CA LEU A 290 9.12 7.78 10.70
C LEU A 290 8.10 8.89 10.91
N TYR A 291 6.82 8.58 10.72
CA TYR A 291 5.70 9.43 11.12
C TYR A 291 4.59 8.53 11.66
N LEU A 292 4.51 8.29 12.96
CA LEU A 292 3.73 7.19 13.55
C LEU A 292 2.27 7.52 13.82
N THR A 293 1.91 8.79 14.00
CA THR A 293 0.54 9.16 14.39
C THR A 293 -0.38 9.32 13.17
N THR A 294 -0.63 8.24 12.44
CA THR A 294 -1.45 8.25 11.20
C THR A 294 -1.92 6.85 10.80
N TRP A 295 -2.96 6.79 9.95
CA TRP A 295 -3.53 5.57 9.37
C TRP A 295 -3.32 5.48 7.85
N TYR A 296 -2.43 6.26 7.23
CA TYR A 296 -2.23 6.22 5.76
C TYR A 296 -1.21 5.19 5.27
N TYR A 297 -0.39 4.65 6.17
CA TYR A 297 0.83 3.90 5.85
C TYR A 297 0.67 2.40 5.68
#